data_AF-A0A9C8W074-F1
#
_entry.id   AF-A0A9C8W074-F1
#
_cell.length_a   1.000
_cell.length_b   1.000
_cell.length_c   1.000
_cell.angle_alpha   90.00
_cell.angle_beta   90.00
_cell.angle_gamma   90.00
#
_symmetry.space_group_name_H-M   'P 1'
#
loop_
_entity.id
_entity.type
_entity.pdbx_description
1 polymer ?
#
loop_
_entity_poly.entity_id
_entity_poly.type
_entity_poly.pdbx_seq_one_letter_code
_entity_poly.pdbx_strand_id
1 'polypeptide(L)'
;MKTGIQLLIVLCLVQPVAAMQVAGVRLPESVDKGGHRLVLNGAGIRSKYLLDIYIGALYLEHPDRDGNTIARADAPMLMRMHFLFDGIPPERLSRGWMKGLERIAPHAGPDLKKAMQRFCALFTVRVRRNDVYDVAWLPGHGLEISFNGRPLATIDSLALKQTLFAIWLGNAPGDRDLKKALLNCYSCRGVSRHRHPAASARSCRSACRGYGESAYLPRFGTPVPTYSSEAGTTTA
;
A
#
# COMPACT_ATOMS: atom_id res chain seq x y z
N MET A 1 -21.68 -19.93 -58.46
CA MET A 1 -22.22 -19.20 -57.29
C MET A 1 -21.42 -19.62 -56.06
N LYS A 2 -20.44 -18.83 -55.63
CA LYS A 2 -19.64 -19.09 -54.42
C LYS A 2 -19.62 -17.81 -53.60
N THR A 3 -20.58 -17.68 -52.69
CA THR A 3 -20.62 -16.62 -51.69
C THR A 3 -19.54 -16.89 -50.65
N GLY A 4 -18.44 -16.15 -50.74
CA GLY A 4 -17.36 -16.18 -49.75
C GLY A 4 -17.76 -15.39 -48.51
N ILE A 5 -17.93 -16.10 -47.40
CA ILE A 5 -18.10 -15.51 -46.07
C ILE A 5 -16.72 -15.02 -45.62
N GLN A 6 -16.50 -13.70 -45.64
CA GLN A 6 -15.33 -13.10 -45.00
C GLN A 6 -15.56 -13.04 -43.49
N LEU A 7 -14.89 -13.92 -42.76
CA LEU A 7 -14.81 -13.92 -41.31
C LEU A 7 -13.89 -12.77 -40.86
N LEU A 8 -14.49 -11.68 -40.36
CA LEU A 8 -13.77 -10.55 -39.76
C LEU A 8 -13.31 -10.97 -38.35
N ILE A 9 -12.06 -11.43 -38.23
CA ILE A 9 -11.43 -11.72 -36.94
C ILE A 9 -11.13 -10.39 -36.25
N VAL A 10 -11.99 -10.01 -35.29
CA VAL A 10 -11.73 -8.89 -34.38
C VAL A 10 -10.67 -9.35 -33.37
N LEU A 11 -9.42 -8.96 -33.63
CA LEU A 11 -8.30 -9.18 -32.73
C LEU A 11 -8.45 -8.24 -31.52
N CYS A 12 -9.09 -8.71 -30.45
CA CYS A 12 -9.10 -8.00 -29.17
C CYS A 12 -7.66 -7.92 -28.64
N LEU A 13 -7.00 -6.76 -28.79
CA LEU A 13 -5.76 -6.46 -28.09
C LEU A 13 -6.06 -6.38 -26.59
N VAL A 14 -5.79 -7.46 -25.87
CA VAL A 14 -5.78 -7.46 -24.40
C VAL A 14 -4.56 -6.65 -23.96
N GLN A 15 -4.77 -5.37 -23.65
CA GLN A 15 -3.72 -4.51 -23.10
C GLN A 15 -3.32 -5.10 -21.72
N PRO A 16 -2.01 -5.32 -21.45
CA PRO A 16 -1.58 -5.75 -20.14
C PRO A 16 -1.87 -4.64 -19.12
N VAL A 17 -2.67 -4.96 -18.11
CA VAL A 17 -2.87 -4.15 -16.91
C VAL A 17 -1.48 -3.87 -16.30
N ALA A 18 -1.09 -2.59 -16.24
CA ALA A 18 0.27 -2.14 -15.93
C ALA A 18 0.52 -2.13 -14.41
N ALA A 19 0.60 -3.31 -13.82
CA ALA A 19 0.90 -3.47 -12.39
C ALA A 19 2.20 -2.76 -11.97
N MET A 20 2.15 -2.02 -10.85
CA MET A 20 3.32 -1.35 -10.30
C MET A 20 4.27 -2.37 -9.68
N GLN A 21 5.56 -2.23 -9.93
CA GLN A 21 6.59 -3.08 -9.31
C GLN A 21 7.36 -2.31 -8.25
N VAL A 22 7.46 -2.89 -7.05
CA VAL A 22 8.27 -2.36 -5.94
C VAL A 22 9.08 -3.51 -5.36
N ALA A 23 10.41 -3.38 -5.32
CA ALA A 23 11.33 -4.43 -4.84
C ALA A 23 11.06 -5.84 -5.45
N GLY A 24 10.77 -5.90 -6.76
CA GLY A 24 10.49 -7.16 -7.47
C GLY A 24 9.09 -7.74 -7.22
N VAL A 25 8.27 -7.09 -6.40
CA VAL A 25 6.89 -7.50 -6.12
C VAL A 25 5.95 -6.74 -7.04
N ARG A 26 5.06 -7.49 -7.69
CA ARG A 26 3.99 -6.93 -8.52
C ARG A 26 2.76 -6.60 -7.66
N LEU A 27 2.40 -5.32 -7.63
CA LEU A 27 1.20 -4.83 -6.95
C LEU A 27 0.06 -4.63 -7.97
N PRO A 28 -1.15 -5.17 -7.72
CA PRO A 28 -2.30 -4.90 -8.56
C PRO A 28 -2.58 -3.40 -8.70
N GLU A 29 -3.08 -2.96 -9.86
CA GLU A 29 -3.53 -1.57 -10.04
C GLU A 29 -4.84 -1.28 -9.31
N SER A 30 -5.68 -2.30 -9.13
CA SER A 30 -6.90 -2.22 -8.36
C SER A 30 -7.19 -3.51 -7.61
N VAL A 31 -7.97 -3.41 -6.55
CA VAL A 31 -8.47 -4.53 -5.75
C VAL A 31 -9.95 -4.29 -5.50
N ASP A 32 -10.77 -5.34 -5.68
CA ASP A 32 -12.16 -5.32 -5.26
C ASP A 32 -12.26 -5.73 -3.79
N LYS A 33 -12.91 -4.91 -2.98
CA LYS A 33 -13.07 -5.15 -1.54
C LYS A 33 -14.46 -4.72 -1.11
N GLY A 34 -15.27 -5.67 -0.62
CA GLY A 34 -16.63 -5.39 -0.17
C GLY A 34 -17.54 -4.78 -1.25
N GLY A 35 -17.31 -5.09 -2.52
CA GLY A 35 -18.05 -4.48 -3.65
C GLY A 35 -17.51 -3.13 -4.12
N HIS A 36 -16.49 -2.58 -3.46
CA HIS A 36 -15.82 -1.36 -3.88
C HIS A 36 -14.58 -1.67 -4.70
N ARG A 37 -14.45 -1.01 -5.86
CA ARG A 37 -13.23 -1.04 -6.66
C ARG A 37 -12.25 -0.02 -6.13
N LEU A 38 -11.20 -0.46 -5.45
CA LEU A 38 -10.16 0.39 -4.90
C LEU A 38 -8.95 0.43 -5.85
N VAL A 39 -8.50 1.62 -6.24
CA VAL A 39 -7.35 1.81 -7.12
C VAL A 39 -6.10 2.13 -6.31
N LEU A 40 -4.94 1.67 -6.79
CA LEU A 40 -3.65 1.91 -6.16
C LEU A 40 -3.33 3.41 -6.17
N ASN A 41 -3.29 4.03 -4.99
CA ASN A 41 -2.91 5.43 -4.81
C ASN A 41 -1.39 5.61 -4.86
N GLY A 42 -0.68 4.70 -4.19
CA GLY A 42 0.79 4.72 -4.11
C GLY A 42 1.31 3.57 -3.26
N ALA A 43 2.59 3.24 -3.43
CA ALA A 43 3.27 2.24 -2.61
C ALA A 43 4.75 2.55 -2.45
N GLY A 44 5.31 2.10 -1.33
CA GLY A 44 6.73 2.25 -1.01
C GLY A 44 7.18 1.26 0.04
N ILE A 45 8.48 1.27 0.34
CA ILE A 45 9.09 0.37 1.32
C ILE A 45 9.11 1.06 2.68
N ARG A 46 8.75 0.31 3.72
CA ARG A 46 9.04 0.68 5.10
C ARG A 46 10.39 0.10 5.50
N SER A 47 11.30 0.94 5.95
CA SER A 47 12.62 0.49 6.42
C SER A 47 12.84 0.84 7.89
N LYS A 48 13.56 -0.02 8.62
CA LYS A 48 13.94 0.22 10.01
C LYS A 48 15.36 -0.26 10.25
N TYR A 49 16.24 0.60 10.78
CA TYR A 49 17.67 0.30 10.95
C TYR A 49 18.32 -0.25 9.67
N LEU A 50 18.01 0.36 8.52
CA LEU A 50 18.47 -0.07 7.18
C LEU A 50 17.95 -1.44 6.70
N LEU A 51 17.02 -2.07 7.43
CA LEU A 51 16.35 -3.30 7.01
C LEU A 51 14.98 -2.97 6.40
N ASP A 52 14.72 -3.49 5.22
CA ASP A 52 13.43 -3.39 4.55
C ASP A 52 12.45 -4.36 5.18
N ILE A 53 11.37 -3.82 5.77
CA ILE A 53 10.41 -4.59 6.55
C ILE A 53 9.28 -5.07 5.66
N TYR A 54 8.62 -4.16 4.94
CA TYR A 54 7.52 -4.48 4.04
C TYR A 54 7.35 -3.41 2.96
N ILE A 55 6.66 -3.77 1.89
CA ILE A 55 6.04 -2.82 0.96
C ILE A 55 4.66 -2.46 1.49
N GLY A 56 4.42 -1.17 1.71
CA GLY A 56 3.09 -0.65 2.01
C GLY A 56 2.46 -0.15 0.71
N ALA A 57 1.23 -0.58 0.43
CA ALA A 57 0.46 -0.14 -0.73
C ALA A 57 -0.91 0.36 -0.28
N LEU A 58 -1.22 1.61 -0.61
CA LEU A 58 -2.49 2.25 -0.29
C LEU A 58 -3.41 2.19 -1.51
N TYR A 59 -4.61 1.66 -1.33
CA TYR A 59 -5.67 1.65 -2.33
C TYR A 59 -6.86 2.46 -1.83
N LEU A 60 -7.40 3.31 -2.70
CA LEU A 60 -8.51 4.22 -2.43
C LEU A 60 -9.54 4.12 -3.54
N GLU A 61 -10.81 4.38 -3.25
CA GLU A 61 -11.84 4.51 -4.28
C GLU A 61 -11.59 5.74 -5.17
N HIS A 62 -11.15 6.84 -4.54
CA HIS A 62 -10.72 8.07 -5.20
C HIS A 62 -9.29 8.43 -4.78
N PRO A 63 -8.32 8.50 -5.70
CA PRO A 63 -6.95 8.90 -5.38
C PRO A 63 -6.86 10.28 -4.71
N ASP A 64 -6.01 10.39 -3.70
CA ASP A 64 -5.79 11.62 -2.93
C ASP A 64 -4.34 11.66 -2.41
N ARG A 65 -3.88 12.86 -2.05
CA ARG A 65 -2.54 13.16 -1.55
C ARG A 65 -2.56 13.77 -0.15
N ASP A 66 -3.72 14.14 0.40
CA ASP A 66 -3.81 14.59 1.78
C ASP A 66 -3.98 13.40 2.73
N GLY A 67 -2.86 12.98 3.32
CA GLY A 67 -2.84 11.86 4.26
C GLY A 67 -3.72 12.04 5.51
N ASN A 68 -3.94 13.28 5.98
CA ASN A 68 -4.82 13.48 7.14
C ASN A 68 -6.29 13.32 6.74
N THR A 69 -6.66 13.84 5.58
CA THR A 69 -8.00 13.67 5.00
C THR A 69 -8.29 12.19 4.76
N ILE A 70 -7.37 11.46 4.12
CA ILE A 70 -7.51 10.01 3.90
C ILE A 70 -7.63 9.25 5.23
N ALA A 71 -6.75 9.52 6.21
CA ALA A 71 -6.78 8.82 7.49
C ALA A 71 -8.11 9.01 8.22
N ARG A 72 -8.68 10.23 8.17
CA ARG A 72 -9.94 10.59 8.87
C ARG A 72 -11.21 10.17 8.13
N ALA A 73 -11.15 10.01 6.82
CA ALA A 73 -12.33 9.72 6.00
C ALA A 73 -13.06 8.45 6.45
N ASP A 74 -14.38 8.52 6.49
CA ASP A 74 -15.24 7.34 6.55
C ASP A 74 -15.56 6.89 5.11
N ALA A 75 -14.56 6.32 4.44
CA ALA A 75 -14.65 5.94 3.03
C ALA A 75 -13.86 4.65 2.77
N PRO A 76 -14.28 3.80 1.81
CA PRO A 76 -13.61 2.54 1.48
C PRO A 76 -12.12 2.73 1.17
N MET A 77 -11.26 1.95 1.83
CA MET A 77 -9.82 1.95 1.56
C MET A 77 -9.13 0.68 2.04
N LEU A 78 -7.97 0.40 1.45
CA LEU A 78 -7.13 -0.74 1.81
C LEU A 78 -5.68 -0.28 1.99
N MET A 79 -5.09 -0.63 3.13
CA MET A 79 -3.64 -0.63 3.33
C MET A 79 -3.14 -2.08 3.29
N ARG A 80 -2.37 -2.40 2.25
CA ARG A 80 -1.71 -3.70 2.09
C ARG A 80 -0.26 -3.62 2.54
N MET A 81 0.17 -4.58 3.34
CA MET A 81 1.54 -4.76 3.77
C MET A 81 2.06 -6.10 3.25
N HIS A 82 3.00 -6.05 2.30
CA HIS A 82 3.66 -7.24 1.78
C HIS A 82 5.09 -7.33 2.35
N PHE A 83 5.33 -8.33 3.18
CA PHE A 83 6.54 -8.40 4.00
C PHE A 83 7.78 -8.81 3.19
N LEU A 84 8.85 -8.04 3.36
CA LEU A 84 10.15 -8.28 2.76
C LEU A 84 11.10 -8.95 3.75
N PHE A 85 10.97 -8.64 5.04
CA PHE A 85 11.79 -9.24 6.09
C PHE A 85 11.26 -10.62 6.49
N ASP A 86 12.16 -11.60 6.67
CA ASP A 86 11.80 -12.94 7.12
C ASP A 86 11.92 -13.09 8.64
N GLY A 87 10.91 -13.67 9.27
CA GLY A 87 10.99 -14.13 10.66
C GLY A 87 10.68 -13.06 11.72
N ILE A 88 9.74 -12.14 11.47
CA ILE A 88 9.29 -11.20 12.51
C ILE A 88 8.42 -11.96 13.53
N PRO A 89 8.83 -12.03 14.82
CA PRO A 89 8.03 -12.69 15.84
C PRO A 89 6.69 -11.96 16.08
N PRO A 90 5.61 -12.69 16.39
CA PRO A 90 4.29 -12.08 16.60
C PRO A 90 4.31 -11.01 17.69
N GLU A 91 5.02 -11.25 18.79
CA GLU A 91 5.08 -10.31 19.91
C GLU A 91 5.80 -9.01 19.52
N ARG A 92 6.77 -9.07 18.59
CA ARG A 92 7.43 -7.89 18.05
C ARG A 92 6.47 -7.07 17.21
N LEU A 93 5.63 -7.73 16.42
CA LEU A 93 4.63 -7.07 15.57
C LEU A 93 3.52 -6.44 16.41
N SER A 94 2.92 -7.18 17.36
CA SER A 94 1.91 -6.66 18.30
C SER A 94 2.43 -5.47 19.10
N ARG A 95 3.64 -5.55 19.65
CA ARG A 95 4.24 -4.40 20.37
C ARG A 95 4.51 -3.22 19.45
N GLY A 96 4.93 -3.46 18.21
CA GLY A 96 5.15 -2.42 17.21
C GLY A 96 3.86 -1.66 16.89
N TRP A 97 2.75 -2.39 16.72
CA TRP A 97 1.43 -1.81 16.53
C TRP A 97 0.95 -1.02 17.73
N MET A 98 1.03 -1.60 18.94
CA MET A 98 0.59 -0.93 20.15
C MET A 98 1.33 0.40 20.35
N LYS A 99 2.67 0.39 20.25
CA LYS A 99 3.48 1.62 20.31
C LYS A 99 3.09 2.65 19.25
N GLY A 100 2.78 2.18 18.04
CA GLY A 100 2.34 3.04 16.95
C GLY A 100 1.00 3.72 17.26
N LEU A 101 0.04 2.97 17.78
CA LEU A 101 -1.30 3.45 18.13
C LEU A 101 -1.24 4.40 19.33
N GLU A 102 -0.53 4.04 20.40
CA GLU A 102 -0.35 4.89 21.60
C GLU A 102 0.32 6.21 21.29
N ARG A 103 1.25 6.24 20.33
CA ARG A 103 1.89 7.47 19.88
C ARG A 103 0.92 8.42 19.17
N ILE A 104 -0.08 7.88 18.46
CA ILE A 104 -1.11 8.68 17.79
C ILE A 104 -2.21 9.09 18.76
N ALA A 105 -2.61 8.21 19.67
CA ALA A 105 -3.70 8.41 20.62
C ALA A 105 -3.25 8.15 22.08
N PRO A 106 -2.34 8.98 22.64
CA PRO A 106 -1.80 8.76 24.00
C PRO A 106 -2.87 8.89 25.09
N HIS A 107 -3.95 9.61 24.81
CA HIS A 107 -5.07 9.83 25.72
C HIS A 107 -6.34 9.11 25.26
N ALA A 108 -6.19 7.95 24.61
CA ALA A 108 -7.32 7.14 24.17
C ALA A 108 -8.27 6.78 25.34
N GLY A 109 -9.57 6.97 25.11
CA GLY A 109 -10.62 6.50 26.02
C GLY A 109 -10.72 4.97 26.09
N PRO A 110 -11.53 4.42 27.01
CA PRO A 110 -11.60 2.98 27.26
C PRO A 110 -11.99 2.16 26.01
N ASP A 111 -12.95 2.64 25.23
CA ASP A 111 -13.44 1.93 24.04
C ASP A 111 -12.37 1.83 22.95
N LEU A 112 -11.66 2.94 22.67
CA LEU A 112 -10.55 2.95 21.72
C LEU A 112 -9.40 2.07 22.20
N LYS A 113 -9.06 2.11 23.49
CA LYS A 113 -8.04 1.22 24.07
C LYS A 113 -8.41 -0.25 23.90
N LYS A 114 -9.66 -0.63 24.15
CA LYS A 114 -10.15 -2.00 23.94
C LYS A 114 -10.05 -2.41 22.46
N ALA A 115 -10.40 -1.52 21.54
CA ALA A 115 -10.27 -1.76 20.10
C ALA A 115 -8.79 -1.92 19.66
N MET A 116 -7.89 -1.07 20.18
CA MET A 116 -6.44 -1.17 19.95
C MET A 116 -5.88 -2.51 20.45
N GLN A 117 -6.27 -2.94 21.65
CA GLN A 117 -5.87 -4.24 22.22
C GLN A 117 -6.37 -5.40 21.37
N ARG A 118 -7.64 -5.38 20.96
CA ARG A 118 -8.23 -6.39 20.08
C ARG A 118 -7.47 -6.50 18.75
N PHE A 119 -7.11 -5.37 18.14
CA PHE A 119 -6.29 -5.35 16.91
C PHE A 119 -4.90 -5.95 17.14
N CYS A 120 -4.19 -5.53 18.19
CA CYS A 120 -2.84 -6.02 18.48
C CYS A 120 -2.80 -7.53 18.82
N ALA A 121 -3.91 -8.08 19.34
CA ALA A 121 -4.03 -9.51 19.65
C ALA A 121 -4.18 -10.40 18.40
N LEU A 122 -4.43 -9.84 17.21
CA LEU A 122 -4.58 -10.60 15.97
C LEU A 122 -3.26 -11.18 15.44
N PHE A 123 -2.12 -10.59 15.83
CA PHE A 123 -0.80 -10.96 15.33
C PHE A 123 -0.21 -12.09 16.16
N THR A 124 -0.63 -13.32 15.90
CA THR A 124 -0.23 -14.52 16.67
C THR A 124 0.81 -15.40 15.97
N VAL A 125 1.05 -15.16 14.68
CA VAL A 125 1.96 -15.95 13.86
C VAL A 125 3.26 -15.21 13.56
N ARG A 126 4.35 -15.96 13.42
CA ARG A 126 5.62 -15.42 12.93
C ARG A 126 5.48 -15.08 11.46
N VAL A 127 5.71 -13.81 11.12
CA VAL A 127 5.65 -13.33 9.74
C VAL A 127 6.91 -13.72 8.99
N ARG A 128 6.72 -14.20 7.77
CA ARG A 128 7.75 -14.62 6.82
C ARG A 128 7.80 -13.67 5.63
N ARG A 129 8.88 -13.78 4.86
CA ARG A 129 8.97 -13.08 3.57
C ARG A 129 7.80 -13.50 2.68
N ASN A 130 7.23 -12.53 1.97
CA ASN A 130 6.06 -12.63 1.09
C ASN A 130 4.71 -12.82 1.78
N ASP A 131 4.66 -12.84 3.11
CA ASP A 131 3.38 -12.77 3.80
C ASP A 131 2.69 -11.42 3.54
N VAL A 132 1.36 -11.45 3.44
CA VAL A 132 0.52 -10.29 3.18
C VAL A 132 -0.44 -10.07 4.34
N TYR A 133 -0.41 -8.87 4.91
CA TYR A 133 -1.52 -8.36 5.72
C TYR A 133 -2.28 -7.30 4.95
N ASP A 134 -3.60 -7.44 4.92
CA ASP A 134 -4.50 -6.43 4.41
C ASP A 134 -5.29 -5.84 5.57
N VAL A 135 -5.36 -4.51 5.61
CA VAL A 135 -6.15 -3.72 6.56
C VAL A 135 -7.11 -2.86 5.74
N ALA A 136 -8.37 -3.25 5.69
CA ALA A 136 -9.39 -2.56 4.90
C ALA A 136 -10.43 -1.89 5.80
N TRP A 137 -10.84 -0.67 5.44
CA TRP A 137 -12.01 -0.04 6.03
C TRP A 137 -13.16 -0.09 5.03
N LEU A 138 -14.31 -0.55 5.50
CA LEU A 138 -15.57 -0.54 4.76
C LEU A 138 -16.62 0.17 5.63
N PRO A 139 -17.12 1.35 5.23
CA PRO A 139 -18.16 2.05 5.97
C PRO A 139 -19.37 1.16 6.24
N GLY A 140 -19.91 1.20 7.46
CA GLY A 140 -21.03 0.35 7.89
C GLY A 140 -20.69 -1.13 8.17
N HIS A 141 -19.48 -1.60 7.84
CA HIS A 141 -19.03 -2.97 8.16
C HIS A 141 -17.88 -2.99 9.17
N GLY A 142 -16.90 -2.09 9.01
CA GLY A 142 -15.81 -1.88 9.97
C GLY A 142 -14.41 -2.08 9.39
N LEU A 143 -13.44 -2.20 10.29
CA LEU A 143 -12.04 -2.42 9.98
C LEU A 143 -11.77 -3.92 9.84
N GLU A 144 -11.62 -4.39 8.62
CA GLU A 144 -11.26 -5.78 8.31
C GLU A 144 -9.74 -5.98 8.29
N ILE A 145 -9.29 -7.03 8.95
CA ILE A 145 -7.91 -7.48 8.91
C ILE A 145 -7.90 -8.89 8.31
N SER A 146 -7.03 -9.12 7.33
CA SER A 146 -6.77 -10.45 6.78
C SER A 146 -5.29 -10.73 6.64
N PHE A 147 -4.92 -12.00 6.71
CA PHE A 147 -3.55 -12.49 6.57
C PHE A 147 -3.50 -13.57 5.49
N ASN A 148 -2.68 -13.36 4.47
CA ASN A 148 -2.58 -14.24 3.29
C ASN A 148 -3.95 -14.56 2.68
N GLY A 149 -4.80 -13.54 2.55
CA GLY A 149 -6.17 -13.64 2.02
C GLY A 149 -7.20 -14.24 2.98
N ARG A 150 -6.80 -14.75 4.15
CA ARG A 150 -7.72 -15.31 5.15
C ARG A 150 -8.16 -14.21 6.13
N PRO A 151 -9.48 -14.00 6.33
CA PRO A 151 -9.97 -13.05 7.33
C PRO A 151 -9.49 -13.43 8.74
N LEU A 152 -9.03 -12.44 9.51
CA LEU A 152 -8.67 -12.58 10.93
C LEU A 152 -9.75 -11.98 11.83
N ALA A 153 -10.21 -10.77 11.53
CA ALA A 153 -11.26 -10.10 12.29
C ALA A 153 -11.85 -8.91 11.53
N THR A 154 -13.07 -8.54 11.92
CA THR A 154 -13.66 -7.22 11.67
C THR A 154 -13.85 -6.51 13.00
N ILE A 155 -13.35 -5.27 13.09
CA ILE A 155 -13.48 -4.40 14.26
C ILE A 155 -14.27 -3.16 13.87
N ASP A 156 -15.50 -3.07 14.36
CA ASP A 156 -16.34 -1.89 14.17
C ASP A 156 -15.90 -0.75 15.10
N SER A 157 -14.95 0.06 14.61
CA SER A 157 -14.47 1.24 15.31
C SER A 157 -13.81 2.20 14.32
N LEU A 158 -14.55 3.22 13.91
CA LEU A 158 -14.00 4.29 13.07
C LEU A 158 -12.83 4.99 13.79
N ALA A 159 -12.92 5.18 15.11
CA ALA A 159 -11.83 5.75 15.90
C ALA A 159 -10.55 4.90 15.82
N LEU A 160 -10.64 3.57 15.89
CA LEU A 160 -9.50 2.69 15.69
C LEU A 160 -8.97 2.83 14.26
N LYS A 161 -9.84 2.82 13.25
CA LYS A 161 -9.43 3.02 11.85
C LYS A 161 -8.65 4.31 11.67
N GLN A 162 -9.18 5.43 12.14
CA GLN A 162 -8.55 6.73 11.98
C GLN A 162 -7.18 6.77 12.69
N THR A 163 -7.10 6.20 13.90
CA THR A 163 -5.85 6.10 14.67
C THR A 163 -4.82 5.22 13.97
N LEU A 164 -5.23 4.05 13.47
CA LEU A 164 -4.37 3.10 12.78
C LEU A 164 -3.85 3.67 11.47
N PHE A 165 -4.73 4.24 10.63
CA PHE A 165 -4.33 4.82 9.35
C PHE A 165 -3.41 6.04 9.52
N ALA A 166 -3.57 6.81 10.59
CA ALA A 166 -2.68 7.93 10.92
C ALA A 166 -1.24 7.50 11.24
N ILE A 167 -0.98 6.22 11.58
CA ILE A 167 0.40 5.71 11.73
C ILE A 167 1.17 5.82 10.42
N TRP A 168 0.52 5.61 9.28
CA TRP A 168 1.14 5.77 7.96
C TRP A 168 0.97 7.17 7.39
N LEU A 169 -0.23 7.75 7.52
CA LEU A 169 -0.64 8.92 6.73
C LEU A 169 -0.72 10.23 7.52
N GLY A 170 -0.71 10.17 8.84
CA GLY A 170 -0.86 11.33 9.72
C GLY A 170 0.36 12.26 9.74
N ASN A 171 0.30 13.30 10.56
CA ASN A 171 1.38 14.30 10.68
C ASN A 171 2.67 13.74 11.30
N ALA A 172 2.55 12.72 12.14
CA ALA A 172 3.68 11.99 12.70
C ALA A 172 3.67 10.54 12.18
N PRO A 173 4.03 10.28 10.92
CA PRO A 173 4.04 8.93 10.40
C PRO A 173 5.17 8.12 11.04
N GLY A 174 5.02 6.80 11.09
CA GLY A 174 6.07 5.88 11.55
C GLY A 174 7.27 5.79 10.59
N ASP A 175 7.07 6.20 9.34
CA ASP A 175 8.09 6.30 8.30
C ASP A 175 7.66 7.41 7.31
N ARG A 176 8.50 8.45 7.15
CA ARG A 176 8.18 9.61 6.32
C ARG A 176 8.29 9.30 4.82
N ASP A 177 9.24 8.45 4.43
CA ASP A 177 9.46 8.14 3.01
C ASP A 177 8.39 7.17 2.50
N LEU A 178 7.98 6.22 3.34
CA LEU A 178 6.80 5.42 3.07
C LEU A 178 5.57 6.31 2.88
N LYS A 179 5.31 7.27 3.79
CA LYS A 179 4.17 8.20 3.65
C LYS A 179 4.19 8.92 2.30
N LYS A 180 5.34 9.47 1.90
CA LYS A 180 5.47 10.15 0.60
C LYS A 180 5.10 9.24 -0.56
N ALA A 181 5.58 8.00 -0.54
CA ALA A 181 5.34 7.02 -1.59
C ALA A 181 3.86 6.59 -1.65
N LEU A 182 3.22 6.37 -0.49
CA LEU A 182 1.79 6.05 -0.39
C LEU A 182 0.90 7.16 -0.93
N LEU A 183 1.30 8.42 -0.77
CA LEU A 183 0.56 9.60 -1.24
C LEU A 183 0.95 10.04 -2.66
N ASN A 184 1.82 9.28 -3.33
CA ASN A 184 2.37 9.63 -4.65
C ASN A 184 2.97 11.06 -4.69
N CYS A 185 3.59 11.45 -3.57
CA CYS A 185 4.22 12.75 -3.37
C CYS A 185 5.71 12.65 -3.70
N TYR A 186 6.03 12.48 -4.97
CA TYR A 186 7.42 12.59 -5.45
C TYR A 186 7.75 14.05 -5.75
N SER A 187 8.99 14.44 -5.42
CA SER A 187 9.53 15.77 -5.70
C SER A 187 9.46 16.08 -7.20
N CYS A 188 8.72 17.13 -7.58
CA CYS A 188 8.80 17.74 -8.91
C CYS A 188 10.11 18.54 -9.12
N ARG A 189 11.27 18.02 -8.70
CA ARG A 189 12.57 18.55 -9.15
C ARG A 189 13.09 17.62 -10.23
N GLY A 190 12.89 18.02 -11.49
CA GLY A 190 13.39 17.31 -12.67
C GLY A 190 12.43 17.27 -13.87
N VAL A 191 11.14 17.56 -13.69
CA VAL A 191 10.20 17.65 -14.82
C VAL A 191 10.42 19.00 -15.52
N SER A 192 11.08 18.97 -16.67
CA SER A 192 11.22 20.16 -17.53
C SER A 192 9.83 20.72 -17.86
N ARG A 193 9.72 22.05 -17.88
CA ARG A 193 8.46 22.80 -17.99
C ARG A 193 7.63 22.54 -19.28
N HIS A 194 8.05 21.62 -20.14
CA HIS A 194 7.50 21.47 -21.49
C HIS A 194 6.47 20.33 -21.67
N ARG A 195 6.15 19.52 -20.64
CA ARG A 195 5.23 18.37 -20.81
C ARG A 195 4.18 18.16 -19.71
N HIS A 196 3.72 19.20 -19.02
CA HIS A 196 2.53 19.05 -18.17
C HIS A 196 1.64 20.30 -18.16
N PRO A 197 0.30 20.15 -18.25
CA PRO A 197 -0.64 21.26 -18.13
C PRO A 197 -0.51 21.94 -16.77
N ALA A 198 -0.45 23.28 -16.78
CA ALA A 198 -0.10 24.14 -15.65
C ALA A 198 -0.99 24.00 -14.40
N ALA A 199 -2.17 23.37 -14.51
CA ALA A 199 -3.10 23.13 -13.41
C ALA A 199 -2.58 22.10 -12.39
N SER A 200 -1.86 21.06 -12.82
CA SER A 200 -1.34 20.00 -11.92
C SER A 200 -0.15 20.46 -11.05
N ALA A 201 0.58 21.47 -11.52
CA ALA A 201 1.82 21.94 -10.91
C ALA A 201 1.62 22.88 -9.69
N ARG A 202 0.41 23.40 -9.47
CA ARG A 202 0.07 24.20 -8.26
C ARG A 202 -0.36 23.31 -7.10
N SER A 203 -1.24 22.34 -7.36
CA SER A 203 -1.68 21.32 -6.38
C SER A 203 -0.50 20.48 -5.85
N CYS A 204 0.44 20.10 -6.73
CA CYS A 204 1.62 19.35 -6.32
C CYS A 204 2.58 20.11 -5.38
N ARG A 205 2.50 21.46 -5.31
CA ARG A 205 3.41 22.29 -4.50
C ARG A 205 2.93 22.55 -3.09
N SER A 206 1.62 22.56 -2.81
CA SER A 206 1.10 22.75 -1.45
C SER A 206 1.20 21.46 -0.64
N ALA A 207 0.85 20.31 -1.23
CA ALA A 207 0.87 19.01 -0.56
C ALA A 207 2.29 18.44 -0.33
N CYS A 208 3.27 18.84 -1.15
CA CYS A 208 4.63 18.27 -1.15
C CYS A 208 5.74 19.21 -0.64
N ARG A 209 5.40 20.34 0.00
CA ARG A 209 6.40 21.30 0.53
C ARG A 209 7.29 20.62 1.59
N GLY A 210 8.61 20.64 1.38
CA GLY A 210 9.61 20.20 2.36
C GLY A 210 10.21 18.80 2.16
N TYR A 211 9.94 18.13 1.03
CA TYR A 211 10.38 16.74 0.81
C TYR A 211 11.51 16.62 -0.23
N GLY A 212 12.60 15.94 0.14
CA GLY A 212 13.75 15.58 -0.70
C GLY A 212 13.61 14.22 -1.40
N GLU A 213 14.60 13.91 -2.24
CA GLU A 213 14.69 12.77 -3.17
C GLU A 213 14.72 11.40 -2.45
N SER A 214 14.07 10.37 -3.03
CA SER A 214 14.03 8.99 -2.50
C SER A 214 14.72 8.04 -3.47
N ALA A 215 15.59 7.17 -2.95
CA ALA A 215 16.36 6.20 -3.73
C ALA A 215 15.52 5.06 -4.35
N TYR A 216 14.24 4.94 -3.98
CA TYR A 216 13.33 3.90 -4.47
C TYR A 216 12.12 4.54 -5.16
N LEU A 217 12.32 5.02 -6.38
CA LEU A 217 11.21 5.44 -7.23
C LEU A 217 10.52 4.18 -7.81
N PRO A 218 9.20 4.00 -7.63
CA PRO A 218 8.47 2.94 -8.30
C PRO A 218 8.57 3.13 -9.82
N ARG A 219 8.90 2.06 -10.53
CA ARG A 219 8.92 2.06 -12.00
C ARG A 219 7.61 1.49 -12.51
N PHE A 220 6.85 2.32 -13.22
CA PHE A 220 5.71 1.85 -14.01
C PHE A 220 6.22 1.22 -15.31
N GLY A 221 5.91 -0.06 -15.54
CA GLY A 221 5.88 -0.62 -16.89
C GLY A 221 7.19 -0.97 -17.62
N THR A 222 8.36 -1.05 -16.98
CA THR A 222 9.56 -1.56 -17.67
C THR A 222 9.79 -3.06 -17.41
N PRO A 223 10.06 -3.88 -18.44
CA PRO A 223 10.51 -5.26 -18.25
C PRO A 223 11.84 -5.27 -17.48
N VAL A 224 11.92 -6.07 -16.41
CA VAL A 224 13.19 -6.38 -15.74
C VAL A 224 13.78 -7.60 -16.44
N PRO A 225 15.09 -7.63 -16.76
CA PRO A 225 15.69 -8.80 -17.36
C PRO A 225 15.57 -9.98 -16.40
N THR A 226 15.07 -11.11 -16.90
CA THR A 226 15.05 -12.37 -16.16
C THR A 226 16.49 -12.79 -15.91
N TYR A 227 16.88 -12.86 -14.64
CA TYR A 227 18.14 -13.51 -14.26
C TYR A 227 17.92 -15.02 -14.40
N SER A 228 18.38 -15.58 -15.52
CA SER A 228 18.48 -17.02 -15.70
C SER A 228 19.48 -17.56 -14.69
N SER A 229 19.00 -18.36 -13.75
CA SER A 229 19.87 -19.20 -12.91
C SER A 229 20.46 -20.29 -13.81
N GLU A 230 21.63 -20.05 -14.38
CA GLU A 230 22.47 -21.13 -14.87
C GLU A 230 22.97 -21.91 -13.66
N ALA A 231 22.34 -23.06 -13.41
CA ALA A 231 22.85 -24.07 -12.51
C ALA A 231 24.16 -24.60 -13.11
N GLY A 232 25.29 -24.25 -12.47
CA GLY A 232 26.57 -24.87 -12.76
C GLY A 232 26.54 -26.36 -12.42
N THR A 233 26.53 -27.20 -13.44
CA THR A 233 26.92 -28.61 -13.37
C THR A 233 28.41 -28.69 -13.01
N THR A 234 28.72 -29.18 -11.81
CA THR A 234 30.05 -29.69 -11.49
C THR A 234 30.00 -31.22 -11.52
N THR A 235 30.55 -31.78 -12.58
CA THR A 235 30.99 -33.18 -12.66
C THR A 235 32.50 -33.17 -12.86
N ALA A 236 33.22 -33.65 -11.84
CA ALA A 236 34.43 -34.48 -11.91
C ALA A 236 34.82 -34.85 -10.48
#